data_AF-A0A7V4WK47-F1
#
_entry.id   AF-A0A7V4WK47-F1
#
_cell.length_a   1.000
_cell.length_b   1.000
_cell.length_c   1.000
_cell.angle_alpha   90.00
_cell.angle_beta   90.00
_cell.angle_gamma   90.00
#
_symmetry.space_group_name_H-M   'P 1'
#
loop_
_entity.id
_entity.type
_entity.pdbx_description
1 polymer ?
#
loop_
_entity_poly.entity_id
_entity_poly.type
_entity_poly.pdbx_seq_one_letter_code
_entity_poly.pdbx_strand_id
1 'polypeptide(L)'
;MSTGELISALNGVPRKVDVLAFDACLMQMVEVAYEITSRVPSVKCLDYLVASEEVMWTAWSEEGIRSGLPYHTILADLVANPSMSPLSLVRIMVSRYQGYWSSFSRVTLSAVDLSRFRSSAQSVLDNFATVLRQSPYREQIFGAASSAQAYDPGGDYQYRDLYDFASKVQSVPGCGSAAQQVMQFVQSVVVAEWHSGDLPGSHGISIYLPTGRDDISPKYSSLAFAQGTQWDEFLTAQQFLERVRIAWIYTETSVYSSRALPQGLQIPGTDLVIPEHTHIYTQRVRGNNEVWKGIVVLFYPYPGASRYNLYRRVDNGPFELWMFWNNPPQEAGLLGFGDSGVQENHTYTYYITASVGNAETPPSESVSLRPVFLPPIHLVNPPDGATISSPPTFSWNIAGNVNTPLVLTYLDVYDVTSGRYSWWYGVEGVITQVPYNCDGTASPLKKNHEYAWWVTLFGYDSSGKLVSISWSDEWHFSYQ
;
A
#
# COMPACT_ATOMS: atom_id res chain seq x y z
N MET A 1 25.14 23.46 -2.68
CA MET A 1 24.34 24.07 -3.76
C MET A 1 23.01 23.33 -3.80
N SER A 2 21.90 24.01 -3.61
CA SER A 2 20.57 23.42 -3.82
C SER A 2 20.30 23.22 -5.31
N THR A 3 19.36 22.34 -5.66
CA THR A 3 18.95 22.17 -7.06
C THR A 3 18.45 23.49 -7.66
N GLY A 4 17.75 24.33 -6.88
CA GLY A 4 17.33 25.67 -7.32
C GLY A 4 18.51 26.58 -7.71
N GLU A 5 19.56 26.61 -6.91
CA GLU A 5 20.78 27.38 -7.21
C GLU A 5 21.50 26.85 -8.46
N LEU A 6 21.56 25.53 -8.63
CA LEU A 6 22.11 24.90 -9.84
C LEU A 6 21.32 25.34 -11.09
N ILE A 7 19.99 25.28 -11.04
CA ILE A 7 19.13 25.70 -12.16
C ILE A 7 19.35 27.17 -12.48
N SER A 8 19.42 28.04 -11.46
CA SER A 8 19.75 29.46 -11.67
C SER A 8 21.11 29.65 -12.34
N ALA A 9 22.13 28.89 -11.93
CA ALA A 9 23.46 28.95 -12.53
C ALA A 9 23.45 28.48 -13.99
N LEU A 10 22.82 27.34 -14.29
CA LEU A 10 22.68 26.80 -15.65
C LEU A 10 21.93 27.78 -16.57
N ASN A 11 20.86 28.41 -16.05
CA ASN A 11 20.13 29.45 -16.78
C ASN A 11 20.96 30.71 -17.02
N GLY A 12 21.97 30.99 -16.19
CA GLY A 12 22.93 32.08 -16.38
C GLY A 12 23.97 31.84 -17.47
N VAL A 13 24.20 30.58 -17.90
CA VAL A 13 25.21 30.26 -18.91
C VAL A 13 24.77 30.84 -20.28
N PRO A 14 25.63 31.61 -20.98
CA PRO A 14 25.27 32.27 -22.24
C PRO A 14 25.39 31.35 -23.46
N ARG A 15 25.84 30.11 -23.28
CA ARG A 15 26.08 29.12 -24.32
C ARG A 15 25.39 27.80 -23.97
N LYS A 16 25.14 26.97 -24.98
CA LYS A 16 24.72 25.58 -24.78
C LYS A 16 25.80 24.82 -24.01
N VAL A 17 25.39 23.97 -23.08
CA VAL A 17 26.26 23.02 -22.38
C VAL A 17 25.91 21.65 -22.93
N ASP A 18 26.81 20.95 -23.63
CA ASP A 18 26.45 19.64 -24.20
C ASP A 18 26.46 18.52 -23.15
N VAL A 19 27.40 18.57 -22.20
CA VAL A 19 27.56 17.57 -21.13
C VAL A 19 27.63 18.26 -19.77
N LEU A 20 26.78 17.84 -18.84
CA LEU A 20 26.90 18.15 -17.42
C LEU A 20 27.35 16.90 -16.68
N ALA A 21 28.50 17.00 -16.03
CA ALA A 21 29.05 15.93 -15.21
C ALA A 21 29.02 16.34 -13.74
N PHE A 22 28.42 15.51 -12.88
CA PHE A 22 28.57 15.63 -11.44
C PHE A 22 29.71 14.73 -11.00
N ASP A 23 30.82 15.35 -10.61
CA ASP A 23 31.82 14.70 -9.76
C ASP A 23 31.38 14.85 -8.28
N ALA A 24 30.25 14.21 -7.97
CA ALA A 24 29.60 14.23 -6.67
C ALA A 24 28.78 12.95 -6.46
N CYS A 25 28.70 12.51 -5.21
CA CYS A 25 27.97 11.32 -4.78
C CYS A 25 26.48 11.40 -5.12
N LEU A 26 25.88 10.27 -5.54
CA LEU A 26 24.42 10.07 -5.54
C LEU A 26 23.64 11.07 -6.44
N MET A 27 24.29 11.60 -7.48
CA MET A 27 23.68 12.62 -8.34
C MET A 27 22.99 12.05 -9.59
N GLN A 28 23.14 10.75 -9.87
CA GLN A 28 22.51 10.08 -11.01
C GLN A 28 21.07 9.63 -10.69
N MET A 29 20.24 10.62 -10.35
CA MET A 29 18.87 10.42 -9.88
C MET A 29 17.83 10.93 -10.89
N VAL A 30 16.67 10.28 -10.93
CA VAL A 30 15.48 10.73 -11.66
C VAL A 30 15.12 12.16 -11.27
N GLU A 31 15.08 12.46 -9.98
CA GLU A 31 14.68 13.74 -9.43
C GLU A 31 15.60 14.87 -9.90
N VAL A 32 16.91 14.60 -9.94
CA VAL A 32 17.92 15.56 -10.41
C VAL A 32 17.77 15.79 -11.90
N ALA A 33 17.66 14.73 -12.71
CA ALA A 33 17.47 14.83 -14.15
C ALA A 33 16.15 15.54 -14.50
N TYR A 34 15.09 15.28 -13.74
CA TYR A 34 13.77 15.90 -13.91
C TYR A 34 13.77 17.37 -13.56
N GLU A 35 14.41 17.77 -12.46
CA GLU A 35 14.57 19.17 -12.07
C GLU A 35 15.32 19.97 -13.15
N ILE A 36 16.40 19.42 -13.69
CA ILE A 36 17.17 20.02 -14.79
C ILE A 36 16.30 20.14 -16.05
N THR A 37 15.66 19.05 -16.48
CA THR A 37 14.93 19.02 -17.74
C THR A 37 13.64 19.83 -17.72
N SER A 38 12.97 19.95 -16.57
CA SER A 38 11.73 20.72 -16.42
C SER A 38 11.95 22.22 -16.27
N ARG A 39 13.09 22.66 -15.72
CA ARG A 39 13.33 24.09 -15.40
C ARG A 39 14.42 24.78 -16.24
N VAL A 40 15.29 24.03 -16.93
CA VAL A 40 16.22 24.61 -17.90
C VAL A 40 15.56 24.63 -19.28
N PRO A 41 15.37 25.80 -19.92
CA PRO A 41 14.75 25.90 -21.24
C PRO A 41 15.45 25.03 -22.27
N SER A 42 14.68 24.38 -23.15
CA SER A 42 15.19 23.49 -24.19
C SER A 42 16.14 24.18 -25.20
N VAL A 43 16.08 25.50 -25.31
CA VAL A 43 17.02 26.28 -26.14
C VAL A 43 18.44 26.39 -25.54
N LYS A 44 18.61 26.03 -24.27
CA LYS A 44 19.91 25.94 -23.57
C LYS A 44 20.32 24.48 -23.29
N CYS A 45 19.66 23.52 -23.95
CA CYS A 45 19.67 22.09 -23.64
C CYS A 45 21.04 21.52 -23.30
N LEU A 46 21.10 20.94 -22.11
CA LEU A 46 22.03 19.89 -21.76
C LEU A 46 21.65 18.62 -22.52
N ASP A 47 22.58 18.07 -23.30
CA ASP A 47 22.31 16.84 -24.05
C ASP A 47 22.47 15.63 -23.13
N TYR A 48 23.52 15.62 -22.31
CA TYR A 48 23.84 14.48 -21.45
C TYR A 48 24.14 14.88 -20.00
N LEU A 49 23.65 14.06 -19.08
CA LEU A 49 24.01 14.05 -17.67
C LEU A 49 24.95 12.87 -17.41
N VAL A 50 26.10 13.11 -16.75
CA VAL A 50 27.01 12.05 -16.30
C VAL A 50 27.16 12.14 -14.79
N ALA A 51 26.79 11.10 -14.06
CA ALA A 51 26.91 11.05 -12.61
C ALA A 51 26.93 9.61 -12.09
N SER A 52 27.10 9.47 -10.77
CA SER A 52 27.09 8.19 -10.05
C SER A 52 25.75 8.01 -9.32
N GLU A 53 25.21 6.79 -9.36
CA GLU A 53 24.07 6.37 -8.52
C GLU A 53 24.50 6.15 -7.08
N GLU A 54 25.79 5.85 -6.88
CA GLU A 54 26.45 5.57 -5.61
C GLU A 54 27.36 6.75 -5.17
N VAL A 55 27.88 6.68 -3.94
CA VAL A 55 28.99 7.50 -3.47
C VAL A 55 30.21 7.38 -4.39
N MET A 56 30.94 8.49 -4.55
CA MET A 56 32.17 8.54 -5.35
C MET A 56 33.39 8.38 -4.46
N TRP A 57 34.44 7.76 -5.00
CA TRP A 57 35.62 7.37 -4.25
C TRP A 57 36.71 8.45 -4.22
N THR A 58 37.38 8.55 -3.07
CA THR A 58 38.68 9.18 -2.91
C THR A 58 39.62 8.15 -2.28
N ALA A 59 40.76 7.90 -2.90
CA ALA A 59 41.72 6.90 -2.48
C ALA A 59 43.16 7.42 -2.54
N TRP A 60 43.99 6.98 -1.60
CA TRP A 60 45.42 7.23 -1.62
C TRP A 60 46.12 6.20 -2.49
N SER A 61 47.08 6.63 -3.29
CA SER A 61 47.96 5.79 -4.10
C SER A 61 49.40 6.27 -4.03
N GLU A 62 50.35 5.46 -4.49
CA GLU A 62 51.77 5.84 -4.59
C GLU A 62 51.99 7.05 -5.51
N GLU A 63 51.06 7.30 -6.45
CA GLU A 63 51.07 8.43 -7.39
C GLU A 63 50.32 9.67 -6.85
N GLY A 64 49.79 9.61 -5.61
CA GLY A 64 49.05 10.69 -4.97
C GLY A 64 47.57 10.36 -4.70
N ILE A 65 46.76 11.40 -4.48
CA ILE A 65 45.31 11.25 -4.23
C ILE A 65 44.59 11.03 -5.56
N ARG A 66 43.85 9.92 -5.63
CA ARG A 66 42.90 9.60 -6.68
C ARG A 66 41.52 10.00 -6.18
N SER A 67 40.77 10.79 -6.94
CA SER A 67 39.47 11.29 -6.50
C SER A 67 38.55 11.44 -7.69
N GLY A 68 37.30 11.01 -7.53
CA GLY A 68 36.23 11.37 -8.45
C GLY A 68 36.48 10.93 -9.90
N LEU A 69 36.18 11.82 -10.84
CA LEU A 69 36.38 11.59 -12.27
C LEU A 69 37.89 11.63 -12.62
N PRO A 70 38.40 10.71 -13.45
CA PRO A 70 39.79 10.72 -13.90
C PRO A 70 40.04 11.79 -14.98
N TYR A 71 39.91 13.07 -14.60
CA TYR A 71 39.98 14.24 -15.49
C TYR A 71 41.19 14.22 -16.43
N HIS A 72 42.36 13.81 -15.93
CA HIS A 72 43.59 13.74 -16.74
C HIS A 72 43.42 12.84 -17.97
N THR A 73 42.77 11.68 -17.84
CA THR A 73 42.51 10.78 -18.99
C THR A 73 41.36 11.26 -19.88
N ILE A 74 40.28 11.75 -19.27
CA ILE A 74 39.11 12.25 -20.00
C ILE A 74 39.49 13.47 -20.85
N LEU A 75 40.21 14.43 -20.27
CA LEU A 75 40.64 15.65 -20.96
C LEU A 75 41.74 15.35 -21.97
N ALA A 76 42.62 14.36 -21.74
CA ALA A 76 43.59 13.95 -22.73
C ALA A 76 42.91 13.45 -24.02
N ASP A 77 41.87 12.62 -23.90
CA ASP A 77 41.09 12.17 -25.06
C ASP A 77 40.37 13.34 -25.76
N LEU A 78 39.80 14.27 -24.99
CA LEU A 78 39.12 15.45 -25.54
C LEU A 78 40.09 16.39 -26.26
N VAL A 79 41.28 16.63 -25.73
CA VAL A 79 42.31 17.45 -26.37
C VAL A 79 42.86 16.77 -27.63
N ALA A 80 43.01 15.44 -27.61
CA ALA A 80 43.45 14.68 -28.77
C ALA A 80 42.41 14.68 -29.91
N ASN A 81 41.12 14.76 -29.59
CA ASN A 81 40.04 14.85 -30.58
C ASN A 81 38.95 15.84 -30.14
N PRO A 82 39.18 17.16 -30.29
CA PRO A 82 38.22 18.18 -29.85
C PRO A 82 36.95 18.22 -30.70
N SER A 83 36.93 17.52 -31.84
CA SER A 83 35.76 17.38 -32.71
C SER A 83 34.86 16.18 -32.36
N MET A 84 35.17 15.42 -31.30
CA MET A 84 34.32 14.30 -30.88
C MET A 84 32.90 14.75 -30.54
N SER A 85 31.91 13.91 -30.83
CA SER A 85 30.54 14.23 -30.45
C SER A 85 30.36 14.16 -28.92
N PRO A 86 29.39 14.89 -28.35
CA PRO A 86 29.07 14.79 -26.93
C PRO A 86 28.75 13.34 -26.47
N LEU A 87 28.06 12.57 -27.32
CA LEU A 87 27.81 11.13 -27.06
C LEU A 87 29.11 10.32 -26.95
N SER A 88 30.09 10.61 -27.80
CA SER A 88 31.41 9.95 -27.74
C SER A 88 32.13 10.33 -26.45
N LEU A 89 32.07 11.61 -26.08
CA LEU A 89 32.69 12.11 -24.85
C LEU A 89 32.11 11.41 -23.61
N VAL A 90 30.78 11.33 -23.45
CA VAL A 90 30.19 10.69 -22.25
C VAL A 90 30.46 9.19 -22.17
N ARG A 91 30.55 8.50 -23.31
CA ARG A 91 31.00 7.09 -23.37
C ARG A 91 32.46 6.94 -22.95
N ILE A 92 33.32 7.87 -23.38
CA ILE A 92 34.72 7.93 -22.93
C ILE A 92 34.77 8.16 -21.42
N MET A 93 33.96 9.08 -20.88
CA MET A 93 33.93 9.34 -19.44
C MET A 93 33.61 8.07 -18.63
N VAL A 94 32.56 7.32 -19.00
CA VAL A 94 32.20 6.05 -18.35
C VAL A 94 33.29 5.00 -18.51
N SER A 95 33.85 4.85 -19.72
CA SER A 95 34.92 3.88 -19.97
C SER A 95 36.22 4.19 -19.21
N ARG A 96 36.61 5.46 -19.13
CA ARG A 96 37.77 5.90 -18.35
C ARG A 96 37.53 5.73 -16.86
N TYR A 97 36.32 6.02 -16.38
CA TYR A 97 35.96 5.81 -14.98
C TYR A 97 36.00 4.33 -14.59
N GLN A 98 35.46 3.44 -15.44
CA GLN A 98 35.57 1.99 -15.29
C GLN A 98 37.04 1.56 -15.17
N GLY A 99 37.89 1.95 -16.13
CA GLY A 99 39.30 1.59 -16.11
C GLY A 99 40.00 2.08 -14.85
N TYR A 100 39.68 3.30 -14.41
CA TYR A 100 40.25 3.92 -13.23
C TYR A 100 39.81 3.19 -11.95
N TRP A 101 38.53 2.92 -11.75
CA TRP A 101 38.01 2.39 -10.49
C TRP A 101 37.70 0.88 -10.50
N SER A 102 38.13 0.14 -11.54
CA SER A 102 37.83 -1.30 -11.72
C SER A 102 38.19 -2.22 -10.55
N SER A 103 39.16 -1.84 -9.71
CA SER A 103 39.58 -2.61 -8.53
C SER A 103 38.81 -2.28 -7.25
N PHE A 104 37.86 -1.34 -7.30
CA PHE A 104 37.08 -0.90 -6.15
C PHE A 104 35.67 -1.49 -6.20
N SER A 105 35.12 -1.75 -5.01
CA SER A 105 33.72 -2.13 -4.83
C SER A 105 32.82 -0.90 -4.72
N ARG A 106 31.52 -1.08 -4.89
CA ARG A 106 30.51 -0.01 -4.84
C ARG A 106 30.88 1.19 -5.69
N VAL A 107 31.08 0.97 -6.98
CA VAL A 107 31.38 2.03 -7.94
C VAL A 107 30.33 2.01 -9.03
N THR A 108 29.77 3.17 -9.36
CA THR A 108 28.85 3.33 -10.48
C THR A 108 29.19 4.59 -11.27
N LEU A 109 29.00 4.58 -12.58
CA LEU A 109 28.88 5.80 -13.37
C LEU A 109 28.06 5.53 -14.61
N SER A 110 27.13 6.43 -14.93
CA SER A 110 26.34 6.34 -16.15
C SER A 110 26.24 7.69 -16.86
N ALA A 111 25.76 7.63 -18.09
CA ALA A 111 25.44 8.79 -18.91
C ALA A 111 23.97 8.69 -19.38
N VAL A 112 23.18 9.73 -19.11
CA VAL A 112 21.76 9.82 -19.48
C VAL A 112 21.55 10.89 -20.55
N ASP A 113 20.85 10.55 -21.62
CA ASP A 113 20.35 11.45 -22.66
C ASP A 113 19.15 12.24 -22.11
N LEU A 114 19.37 13.52 -21.81
CA LEU A 114 18.38 14.39 -21.20
C LEU A 114 17.28 14.81 -22.17
N SER A 115 17.51 14.72 -23.48
CA SER A 115 16.48 14.98 -24.49
C SER A 115 15.43 13.87 -24.48
N ARG A 116 15.88 12.60 -24.47
CA ARG A 116 15.01 11.43 -24.35
C ARG A 116 14.35 11.33 -22.98
N PHE A 117 15.10 11.68 -21.92
CA PHE A 117 14.56 11.76 -20.58
C PHE A 117 13.40 12.76 -20.53
N ARG A 118 13.61 14.01 -21.00
CA ARG A 118 12.57 15.04 -21.01
C ARG A 118 11.31 14.62 -21.76
N SER A 119 11.43 13.89 -22.87
CA SER A 119 10.29 13.55 -23.71
C SER A 119 9.39 12.45 -23.15
N SER A 120 9.86 11.68 -22.16
CA SER A 120 9.18 10.46 -21.73
C SER A 120 9.11 10.24 -20.21
N ALA A 121 10.00 10.86 -19.42
CA ALA A 121 10.08 10.59 -17.98
C ALA A 121 8.78 10.87 -17.23
N GLN A 122 8.13 12.01 -17.50
CA GLN A 122 6.89 12.38 -16.80
C GLN A 122 5.80 11.34 -17.00
N SER A 123 5.48 11.01 -18.25
CA SER A 123 4.35 10.13 -18.56
C SER A 123 4.60 8.68 -18.12
N VAL A 124 5.82 8.18 -18.30
CA VAL A 124 6.19 6.81 -17.91
C VAL A 124 6.16 6.65 -16.39
N LEU A 125 6.76 7.60 -15.66
CA LEU A 125 6.90 7.49 -14.21
C LEU A 125 5.61 7.85 -13.48
N ASP A 126 4.80 8.78 -14.00
CA ASP A 126 3.46 9.06 -13.46
C ASP A 126 2.51 7.86 -13.62
N ASN A 127 2.52 7.21 -14.79
CA ASN A 127 1.75 5.99 -15.02
C ASN A 127 2.20 4.87 -14.07
N PHE A 128 3.51 4.68 -13.90
CA PHE A 128 4.04 3.67 -12.99
C PHE A 128 3.62 3.95 -11.55
N ALA A 129 3.80 5.18 -11.06
CA ALA A 129 3.37 5.60 -9.73
C ALA A 129 1.86 5.38 -9.52
N THR A 130 1.04 5.74 -10.50
CA THR A 130 -0.42 5.55 -10.44
C THR A 130 -0.80 4.08 -10.32
N VAL A 131 -0.22 3.21 -11.15
CA VAL A 131 -0.48 1.77 -11.11
C VAL A 131 -0.01 1.17 -9.78
N LEU A 132 1.18 1.57 -9.31
CA LEU A 132 1.70 1.15 -8.02
C LEU A 132 0.85 1.63 -6.85
N ARG A 133 0.22 2.81 -6.93
CA ARG A 133 -0.70 3.41 -5.94
C ARG A 133 -2.13 2.90 -6.04
N GLN A 134 -2.54 2.27 -7.14
CA GLN A 134 -3.88 1.68 -7.27
C GLN A 134 -3.89 0.16 -7.02
N SER A 135 -2.74 -0.49 -7.11
CA SER A 135 -2.62 -1.94 -6.92
C SER A 135 -3.06 -2.40 -5.52
N PRO A 136 -3.90 -3.44 -5.38
CA PRO A 136 -4.17 -4.03 -4.07
C PRO A 136 -2.97 -4.81 -3.51
N TYR A 137 -1.97 -5.15 -4.34
CA TYR A 137 -0.80 -5.97 -3.97
C TYR A 137 0.35 -5.15 -3.36
N ARG A 138 0.03 -4.27 -2.42
CA ARG A 138 0.98 -3.33 -1.78
C ARG A 138 2.18 -4.03 -1.15
N GLU A 139 1.98 -5.20 -0.57
CA GLU A 139 3.03 -5.97 0.09
C GLU A 139 4.09 -6.46 -0.91
N GLN A 140 3.66 -6.95 -2.07
CA GLN A 140 4.57 -7.42 -3.11
C GLN A 140 5.36 -6.26 -3.71
N ILE A 141 4.72 -5.09 -3.86
CA ILE A 141 5.38 -3.85 -4.30
C ILE A 141 6.42 -3.40 -3.28
N PHE A 142 6.11 -3.42 -1.98
CA PHE A 142 7.07 -3.09 -0.94
C PHE A 142 8.23 -4.09 -0.87
N GLY A 143 7.96 -5.38 -1.03
CA GLY A 143 9.00 -6.41 -1.13
C GLY A 143 9.91 -6.19 -2.35
N ALA A 144 9.33 -5.82 -3.50
CA ALA A 144 10.08 -5.44 -4.69
C ALA A 144 10.95 -4.19 -4.45
N ALA A 145 10.39 -3.14 -3.81
CA ALA A 145 11.13 -1.94 -3.44
C ALA A 145 12.28 -2.26 -2.49
N SER A 146 12.03 -3.05 -1.44
CA SER A 146 13.02 -3.39 -0.41
C SER A 146 14.17 -4.25 -0.93
N SER A 147 13.92 -5.06 -1.95
CA SER A 147 14.93 -5.92 -2.58
C SER A 147 15.62 -5.29 -3.79
N ALA A 148 15.16 -4.13 -4.27
CA ALA A 148 15.83 -3.40 -5.35
C ALA A 148 17.23 -2.94 -4.91
N GLN A 149 18.18 -2.87 -5.84
CA GLN A 149 19.56 -2.46 -5.60
C GLN A 149 19.56 -1.10 -4.88
N ALA A 150 20.13 -1.08 -3.68
CA ALA A 150 20.26 0.11 -2.86
C ALA A 150 21.68 0.68 -2.94
N TYR A 151 21.75 1.99 -2.80
CA TYR A 151 22.98 2.78 -2.77
C TYR A 151 23.15 3.39 -1.38
N ASP A 152 24.39 3.71 -1.00
CA ASP A 152 24.75 4.17 0.34
C ASP A 152 24.22 3.32 1.53
N PRO A 153 24.55 2.01 1.60
CA PRO A 153 24.02 1.11 2.64
C PRO A 153 24.52 1.45 4.05
N GLY A 154 25.49 2.36 4.17
CA GLY A 154 26.06 2.82 5.43
C GLY A 154 25.61 4.22 5.85
N GLY A 155 24.77 4.90 5.07
CA GLY A 155 24.29 6.25 5.37
C GLY A 155 22.78 6.40 5.23
N ASP A 156 22.32 7.64 5.41
CA ASP A 156 20.90 7.98 5.59
C ASP A 156 20.12 8.06 4.26
N TYR A 157 20.75 7.74 3.12
CA TYR A 157 20.15 7.97 1.80
C TYR A 157 19.30 6.79 1.32
N GLN A 158 18.05 7.07 0.97
CA GLN A 158 17.06 6.06 0.61
C GLN A 158 16.88 5.96 -0.92
N TYR A 159 17.97 5.72 -1.64
CA TYR A 159 18.00 5.68 -3.11
C TYR A 159 18.15 4.25 -3.62
N ARG A 160 17.38 3.92 -4.66
CA ARG A 160 17.39 2.58 -5.27
C ARG A 160 17.36 2.65 -6.77
N ASP A 161 17.90 1.62 -7.42
CA ASP A 161 17.88 1.51 -8.88
C ASP A 161 16.46 1.40 -9.41
N LEU A 162 16.11 2.27 -10.37
CA LEU A 162 14.76 2.36 -10.92
C LEU A 162 14.40 1.15 -11.79
N TYR A 163 15.35 0.68 -12.61
CA TYR A 163 15.10 -0.45 -13.50
C TYR A 163 14.91 -1.73 -12.70
N ASP A 164 15.79 -1.97 -11.73
CA ASP A 164 15.77 -3.15 -10.89
C ASP A 164 14.49 -3.19 -10.04
N PHE A 165 14.07 -2.05 -9.47
CA PHE A 165 12.75 -1.94 -8.83
C PHE A 165 11.62 -2.31 -9.80
N ALA A 166 11.59 -1.73 -10.99
CA ALA A 166 10.58 -2.03 -11.99
C ALA A 166 10.58 -3.52 -12.40
N SER A 167 11.77 -4.13 -12.56
CA SER A 167 11.91 -5.55 -12.91
C SER A 167 11.30 -6.46 -11.85
N LYS A 168 11.46 -6.12 -10.57
CA LYS A 168 10.87 -6.85 -9.44
C LYS A 168 9.37 -6.64 -9.33
N VAL A 169 8.89 -5.43 -9.64
CA VAL A 169 7.45 -5.14 -9.73
C VAL A 169 6.79 -5.86 -10.90
N GLN A 170 7.54 -6.25 -11.93
CA GLN A 170 6.98 -6.86 -13.14
C GLN A 170 6.13 -8.11 -12.86
N SER A 171 6.47 -8.89 -11.82
CA SER A 171 5.71 -10.07 -11.40
C SER A 171 4.47 -9.77 -10.55
N VAL A 172 4.28 -8.52 -10.12
CA VAL A 172 3.11 -8.12 -9.32
C VAL A 172 1.87 -8.06 -10.23
N PRO A 173 0.76 -8.75 -9.88
CA PRO A 173 -0.42 -8.77 -10.73
C PRO A 173 -0.97 -7.35 -10.99
N GLY A 174 -1.23 -7.04 -12.25
CA GLY A 174 -1.71 -5.72 -12.69
C GLY A 174 -0.62 -4.65 -12.86
N CYS A 175 0.63 -4.88 -12.43
CA CYS A 175 1.71 -3.90 -12.55
C CYS A 175 2.69 -4.15 -13.72
N GLY A 176 2.67 -5.35 -14.31
CA GLY A 176 3.66 -5.81 -15.29
C GLY A 176 3.89 -4.88 -16.48
N SER A 177 2.82 -4.35 -17.10
CA SER A 177 2.94 -3.45 -18.26
C SER A 177 3.60 -2.12 -17.91
N ALA A 178 3.24 -1.53 -16.77
CA ALA A 178 3.82 -0.26 -16.33
C ALA A 178 5.29 -0.43 -15.92
N ALA A 179 5.62 -1.51 -15.19
CA ALA A 179 7.00 -1.90 -14.91
C ALA A 179 7.83 -2.07 -16.19
N GLN A 180 7.28 -2.73 -17.21
CA GLN A 180 7.97 -2.90 -18.49
C GLN A 180 8.24 -1.58 -19.21
N GLN A 181 7.32 -0.61 -19.14
CA GLN A 181 7.53 0.72 -19.71
C GLN A 181 8.69 1.46 -19.01
N VAL A 182 8.80 1.34 -17.68
CA VAL A 182 9.92 1.92 -16.93
C VAL A 182 11.25 1.29 -17.33
N MET A 183 11.31 -0.04 -17.44
CA MET A 183 12.52 -0.74 -17.88
C MET A 183 12.96 -0.29 -19.29
N GLN A 184 12.02 -0.19 -20.22
CA GLN A 184 12.28 0.31 -21.58
C GLN A 184 12.72 1.78 -21.58
N PHE A 185 12.10 2.60 -20.72
CA PHE A 185 12.48 3.99 -20.54
C PHE A 185 13.94 4.11 -20.09
N VAL A 186 14.35 3.42 -19.03
CA VAL A 186 15.75 3.45 -18.54
C VAL A 186 16.73 3.03 -19.63
N GLN A 187 16.45 1.91 -20.32
CA GLN A 187 17.28 1.44 -21.45
C GLN A 187 17.37 2.45 -22.59
N SER A 188 16.33 3.27 -22.80
CA SER A 188 16.31 4.26 -23.88
C SER A 188 17.11 5.52 -23.56
N VAL A 189 17.19 5.90 -22.28
CA VAL A 189 17.81 7.15 -21.83
C VAL A 189 19.25 6.95 -21.36
N VAL A 190 19.61 5.78 -20.82
CA VAL A 190 20.98 5.47 -20.39
C VAL A 190 21.81 5.05 -21.61
N VAL A 191 22.74 5.91 -22.02
CA VAL A 191 23.54 5.73 -23.26
C VAL A 191 24.93 5.13 -23.03
N ALA A 192 25.36 5.09 -21.77
CA ALA A 192 26.53 4.39 -21.26
C ALA A 192 26.35 4.15 -19.75
N GLU A 193 26.78 3.00 -19.26
CA GLU A 193 26.67 2.63 -17.85
C GLU A 193 27.81 1.67 -17.51
N TRP A 194 28.36 1.82 -16.30
CA TRP A 194 29.23 0.82 -15.70
C TRP A 194 29.09 0.83 -14.18
N HIS A 195 29.07 -0.36 -13.60
CA HIS A 195 29.11 -0.59 -12.17
C HIS A 195 30.12 -1.70 -11.78
N SER A 196 30.55 -1.68 -10.53
CA SER A 196 31.33 -2.76 -9.93
C SER A 196 30.47 -4.00 -9.69
N GLY A 197 31.08 -5.20 -9.76
CA GLY A 197 30.33 -6.46 -9.76
C GLY A 197 29.54 -6.78 -8.48
N ASP A 198 29.74 -6.03 -7.39
CA ASP A 198 28.99 -6.12 -6.14
C ASP A 198 27.69 -5.30 -6.14
N LEU A 199 27.38 -4.59 -7.23
CA LEU A 199 26.13 -3.86 -7.46
C LEU A 199 25.38 -4.42 -8.70
N PRO A 200 25.08 -5.73 -8.76
CA PRO A 200 24.58 -6.37 -9.98
C PRO A 200 23.19 -5.89 -10.43
N GLY A 201 22.46 -5.15 -9.59
CA GLY A 201 21.17 -4.55 -9.94
C GLY A 201 21.27 -3.11 -10.43
N SER A 202 22.46 -2.56 -10.67
CA SER A 202 22.64 -1.20 -11.19
C SER A 202 22.42 -1.11 -12.70
N HIS A 203 21.63 -0.13 -13.12
CA HIS A 203 21.22 0.11 -14.50
C HIS A 203 21.37 1.59 -14.90
N GLY A 204 21.99 2.41 -14.06
CA GLY A 204 22.46 3.74 -14.42
C GLY A 204 21.53 4.89 -14.07
N ILE A 205 20.44 4.68 -13.33
CA ILE A 205 19.64 5.76 -12.78
C ILE A 205 18.86 5.32 -11.53
N SER A 206 19.06 6.04 -10.44
CA SER A 206 18.39 5.79 -9.17
C SER A 206 17.18 6.69 -8.97
N ILE A 207 16.33 6.35 -8.01
CA ILE A 207 15.16 7.10 -7.58
C ILE A 207 15.04 7.08 -6.06
N TYR A 208 14.47 8.12 -5.47
CA TYR A 208 14.12 8.16 -4.06
C TYR A 208 12.98 7.17 -3.77
N LEU A 209 13.33 6.13 -3.01
CA LEU A 209 12.44 5.00 -2.71
C LEU A 209 12.65 4.54 -1.26
N PRO A 210 12.16 5.32 -0.27
CA PRO A 210 12.12 4.91 1.13
C PRO A 210 11.42 3.56 1.33
N THR A 211 12.08 2.70 2.09
CA THR A 211 11.63 1.35 2.47
C THR A 211 11.85 1.07 3.96
N GLY A 212 12.32 2.07 4.70
CA GLY A 212 12.58 2.03 6.15
C GLY A 212 11.68 3.02 6.90
N ARG A 213 11.94 3.18 8.21
CA ARG A 213 11.11 3.93 9.17
C ARG A 213 11.20 5.45 9.09
N ASP A 214 11.86 5.99 8.07
CA ASP A 214 12.10 7.43 7.99
C ASP A 214 10.95 8.10 7.24
N ASP A 215 10.47 9.19 7.82
CA ASP A 215 9.49 10.03 7.17
C ASP A 215 10.03 10.50 5.82
N ILE A 216 9.21 10.41 4.77
CA ILE A 216 9.47 11.08 3.49
C ILE A 216 9.83 12.52 3.82
N SER A 217 11.01 12.96 3.35
CA SER A 217 11.48 14.31 3.60
C SER A 217 10.39 15.32 3.26
N PRO A 218 9.98 16.22 4.17
CA PRO A 218 8.94 17.21 3.90
C PRO A 218 9.27 18.14 2.72
N LYS A 219 10.55 18.19 2.31
CA LYS A 219 11.02 18.97 1.16
C LYS A 219 10.80 18.23 -0.18
N TYR A 220 10.56 16.92 -0.17
CA TYR A 220 10.42 16.12 -1.38
C TYR A 220 9.23 16.56 -2.25
N SER A 221 8.10 16.89 -1.62
CA SER A 221 6.90 17.40 -2.31
C SER A 221 7.11 18.77 -3.01
N SER A 222 8.21 19.47 -2.73
CA SER A 222 8.56 20.71 -3.42
C SER A 222 9.33 20.49 -4.74
N LEU A 223 9.75 19.25 -5.01
CA LEU A 223 10.45 18.91 -6.24
C LEU A 223 9.49 18.90 -7.43
N ALA A 224 9.98 19.32 -8.59
CA ALA A 224 9.24 19.30 -9.85
C ALA A 224 8.83 17.87 -10.25
N PHE A 225 9.61 16.86 -9.87
CA PHE A 225 9.28 15.46 -10.11
C PHE A 225 8.07 15.02 -9.28
N ALA A 226 8.06 15.32 -7.98
CA ALA A 226 6.92 15.05 -7.10
C ALA A 226 5.67 15.81 -7.56
N GLN A 227 5.80 17.07 -7.94
CA GLN A 227 4.65 17.84 -8.45
C GLN A 227 4.17 17.40 -9.84
N GLY A 228 5.06 16.78 -10.62
CA GLY A 228 4.80 16.37 -12.00
C GLY A 228 4.31 14.94 -12.15
N THR A 229 4.31 14.14 -11.08
CA THR A 229 3.99 12.70 -11.11
C THR A 229 3.31 12.28 -9.81
N GLN A 230 2.63 11.13 -9.78
CA GLN A 230 2.04 10.60 -8.55
C GLN A 230 3.03 9.88 -7.60
N TRP A 231 4.33 10.18 -7.72
CA TRP A 231 5.37 9.40 -7.01
C TRP A 231 5.31 9.61 -5.50
N ASP A 232 5.12 10.84 -5.02
CA ASP A 232 5.04 11.10 -3.58
C ASP A 232 3.73 10.59 -2.97
N GLU A 233 2.60 10.57 -3.70
CA GLU A 233 1.41 9.86 -3.24
C GLU A 233 1.61 8.34 -3.18
N PHE A 234 2.37 7.77 -4.12
CA PHE A 234 2.79 6.37 -4.04
C PHE A 234 3.67 6.12 -2.82
N LEU A 235 4.70 6.93 -2.59
CA LEU A 235 5.59 6.79 -1.43
C LEU A 235 4.80 6.91 -0.12
N THR A 236 3.90 7.90 -0.02
CA THR A 236 3.04 8.08 1.14
C THR A 236 2.14 6.87 1.37
N ALA A 237 1.56 6.31 0.30
CA ALA A 237 0.76 5.09 0.38
C ALA A 237 1.57 3.87 0.88
N GLN A 238 2.88 3.85 0.62
CA GLN A 238 3.80 2.77 1.00
C GLN A 238 4.29 2.86 2.46
N GLN A 239 4.57 4.05 3.00
CA GLN A 239 4.99 4.24 4.41
C GLN A 239 4.03 3.62 5.42
N PHE A 240 2.77 3.52 5.04
CA PHE A 240 1.77 2.89 5.87
C PHE A 240 1.96 1.36 6.08
N LEU A 241 2.97 0.74 5.47
CA LEU A 241 3.41 -0.64 5.74
C LEU A 241 4.50 -0.72 6.84
N GLU A 242 4.93 0.37 7.47
CA GLU A 242 5.94 0.33 8.55
C GLU A 242 5.40 -0.18 9.89
N ARG A 243 4.09 -0.03 10.10
CA ARG A 243 3.36 -0.47 11.29
C ARG A 243 2.06 -1.13 10.86
N VAL A 244 1.49 -1.95 11.73
CA VAL A 244 0.13 -2.49 11.48
C VAL A 244 -0.85 -1.33 11.39
N ARG A 245 -1.85 -1.42 10.50
CA ARG A 245 -2.93 -0.44 10.41
C ARG A 245 -4.25 -1.02 10.82
N ILE A 246 -4.84 -0.40 11.84
CA ILE A 246 -6.22 -0.69 12.23
C ILE A 246 -7.12 -0.06 11.16
N ALA A 247 -7.84 -0.92 10.46
CA ALA A 247 -8.80 -0.53 9.44
C ALA A 247 -10.07 0.04 10.10
N TRP A 248 -10.53 -0.63 11.17
CA TRP A 248 -11.79 -0.28 11.78
C TRP A 248 -11.96 -0.85 13.19
N ILE A 249 -12.81 -0.21 13.99
CA ILE A 249 -13.20 -0.66 15.33
C ILE A 249 -14.70 -0.45 15.51
N TYR A 250 -15.38 -1.50 15.98
CA TYR A 250 -16.83 -1.47 16.23
C TYR A 250 -17.19 -2.44 17.36
N THR A 251 -18.37 -2.28 17.94
CA THR A 251 -18.95 -3.30 18.81
C THR A 251 -19.78 -4.27 17.98
N GLU A 252 -19.75 -5.55 18.33
CA GLU A 252 -20.61 -6.53 17.69
C GLU A 252 -21.41 -7.32 18.73
N THR A 253 -22.68 -7.52 18.41
CA THR A 253 -23.55 -8.53 18.99
C THR A 253 -23.83 -9.57 17.90
N SER A 254 -23.69 -10.85 18.19
CA SER A 254 -24.07 -11.89 17.23
C SER A 254 -24.70 -13.10 17.91
N VAL A 255 -25.32 -13.99 17.13
CA VAL A 255 -25.92 -15.25 17.62
C VAL A 255 -25.32 -16.51 16.96
N TYR A 256 -24.60 -16.38 15.83
CA TYR A 256 -24.08 -17.51 15.03
C TYR A 256 -22.87 -18.25 15.64
N SER A 257 -22.71 -19.54 15.27
CA SER A 257 -21.69 -20.47 15.82
C SER A 257 -20.37 -20.56 15.04
N SER A 258 -20.33 -20.26 13.74
CA SER A 258 -19.10 -20.26 12.93
C SER A 258 -19.16 -19.25 11.78
N ARG A 259 -18.04 -18.60 11.46
CA ARG A 259 -17.97 -17.43 10.57
C ARG A 259 -17.57 -17.80 9.13
N ALA A 260 -18.47 -17.53 8.19
CA ALA A 260 -18.11 -16.99 6.87
C ALA A 260 -18.89 -15.67 6.75
N LEU A 261 -18.20 -14.54 6.61
CA LEU A 261 -18.89 -13.27 6.37
C LEU A 261 -19.52 -13.31 4.97
N PRO A 262 -20.70 -12.72 4.79
CA PRO A 262 -21.28 -12.56 3.45
C PRO A 262 -20.30 -11.84 2.52
N GLN A 263 -20.23 -12.30 1.26
CA GLN A 263 -19.23 -11.84 0.30
C GLN A 263 -19.31 -10.33 0.03
N GLY A 264 -18.16 -9.63 0.13
CA GLY A 264 -18.01 -8.26 -0.39
C GLY A 264 -18.92 -7.22 0.24
N LEU A 265 -19.26 -7.37 1.54
CA LEU A 265 -20.18 -6.46 2.21
C LEU A 265 -19.61 -5.03 2.25
N GLN A 266 -20.20 -4.14 1.46
CA GLN A 266 -20.01 -2.70 1.61
C GLN A 266 -20.70 -2.27 2.91
N ILE A 267 -19.94 -1.71 3.82
CA ILE A 267 -20.49 -1.20 5.07
C ILE A 267 -21.17 0.14 4.78
N PRO A 268 -22.50 0.27 4.98
CA PRO A 268 -23.22 1.48 4.60
C PRO A 268 -22.67 2.71 5.32
N GLY A 269 -22.48 3.81 4.59
CA GLY A 269 -21.92 5.04 5.13
C GLY A 269 -20.40 5.02 5.36
N THR A 270 -19.69 4.01 4.85
CA THR A 270 -18.22 3.95 4.84
C THR A 270 -17.71 3.54 3.47
N ASP A 271 -16.47 3.88 3.13
CA ASP A 271 -15.77 3.35 1.95
C ASP A 271 -15.24 1.92 2.17
N LEU A 272 -15.45 1.34 3.35
CA LEU A 272 -14.94 0.04 3.71
C LEU A 272 -15.81 -1.08 3.14
N VAL A 273 -15.22 -1.88 2.25
CA VAL A 273 -15.74 -3.19 1.84
C VAL A 273 -15.06 -4.24 2.71
N ILE A 274 -15.84 -5.06 3.42
CA ILE A 274 -15.28 -6.21 4.14
C ILE A 274 -15.01 -7.33 3.12
N PRO A 275 -13.74 -7.72 2.89
CA PRO A 275 -13.44 -8.76 1.91
C PRO A 275 -13.92 -10.14 2.37
N GLU A 276 -14.17 -11.03 1.39
CA GLU A 276 -14.68 -12.41 1.60
C GLU A 276 -13.83 -13.24 2.57
N HIS A 277 -12.53 -12.97 2.64
CA HIS A 277 -11.57 -13.71 3.47
C HIS A 277 -11.21 -12.98 4.76
N THR A 278 -12.18 -12.30 5.40
CA THR A 278 -11.94 -11.60 6.67
C THR A 278 -11.97 -12.56 7.85
N HIS A 279 -10.87 -12.70 8.57
CA HIS A 279 -10.76 -13.62 9.72
C HIS A 279 -10.64 -12.85 11.04
N ILE A 280 -11.53 -13.14 11.99
CA ILE A 280 -11.44 -12.62 13.36
C ILE A 280 -10.97 -13.73 14.29
N TYR A 281 -9.90 -13.48 15.02
CA TYR A 281 -9.43 -14.29 16.11
C TYR A 281 -10.12 -13.89 17.42
N THR A 282 -10.65 -14.87 18.15
CA THR A 282 -11.24 -14.71 19.49
C THR A 282 -10.57 -15.68 20.46
N GLN A 283 -10.45 -15.33 21.74
CA GLN A 283 -9.83 -16.22 22.74
C GLN A 283 -10.74 -17.42 23.11
N ARG A 284 -12.05 -17.32 22.85
CA ARG A 284 -13.05 -18.32 23.27
C ARG A 284 -13.75 -18.90 22.06
N VAL A 285 -13.70 -20.23 21.95
CA VAL A 285 -14.57 -20.98 21.04
C VAL A 285 -15.99 -20.92 21.57
N ARG A 286 -16.90 -20.44 20.74
CA ARG A 286 -18.31 -20.23 21.07
C ARG A 286 -19.06 -21.55 21.17
N GLY A 287 -19.99 -21.67 22.11
CA GLY A 287 -21.00 -22.73 22.07
C GLY A 287 -22.09 -22.43 21.03
N ASN A 288 -22.81 -23.46 20.58
CA ASN A 288 -24.00 -23.27 19.73
C ASN A 288 -25.03 -22.39 20.46
N ASN A 289 -25.63 -21.44 19.74
CA ASN A 289 -26.66 -20.51 20.23
C ASN A 289 -26.22 -19.55 21.35
N GLU A 290 -24.91 -19.37 21.60
CA GLU A 290 -24.42 -18.41 22.59
C GLU A 290 -24.33 -17.00 21.97
N VAL A 291 -24.96 -16.01 22.60
CA VAL A 291 -24.82 -14.61 22.19
C VAL A 291 -23.42 -14.11 22.56
N TRP A 292 -22.69 -13.58 21.57
CA TRP A 292 -21.38 -12.96 21.75
C TRP A 292 -21.58 -11.46 21.70
N LYS A 293 -20.89 -10.80 22.62
CA LYS A 293 -20.82 -9.35 22.69
C LYS A 293 -19.36 -8.98 22.94
N GLY A 294 -18.83 -8.13 22.07
CA GLY A 294 -17.46 -7.67 22.18
C GLY A 294 -17.12 -6.50 21.28
N ILE A 295 -15.89 -6.03 21.39
CA ILE A 295 -15.29 -5.10 20.44
C ILE A 295 -14.56 -5.90 19.39
N VAL A 296 -14.78 -5.57 18.12
CA VAL A 296 -13.98 -6.06 17.01
C VAL A 296 -13.01 -4.96 16.58
N VAL A 297 -11.73 -5.31 16.50
CA VAL A 297 -10.68 -4.48 15.93
C VAL A 297 -10.20 -5.13 14.64
N LEU A 298 -10.57 -4.57 13.49
CA LEU A 298 -10.12 -5.02 12.17
C LEU A 298 -8.85 -4.28 11.75
N PHE A 299 -7.93 -4.98 11.12
CA PHE A 299 -6.66 -4.46 10.67
C PHE A 299 -6.21 -5.11 9.36
N TYR A 300 -5.36 -4.39 8.63
CA TYR A 300 -4.74 -4.91 7.42
C TYR A 300 -3.63 -5.89 7.80
N PRO A 301 -3.50 -7.03 7.08
CA PRO A 301 -2.31 -7.87 7.16
C PRO A 301 -1.02 -7.06 6.99
N TYR A 302 0.04 -7.58 7.59
CA TYR A 302 1.40 -7.07 7.58
C TYR A 302 2.31 -8.14 6.96
N PRO A 303 3.13 -7.79 5.95
CA PRO A 303 3.92 -8.76 5.21
C PRO A 303 4.87 -9.57 6.11
N GLY A 304 4.87 -10.89 5.94
CA GLY A 304 5.76 -11.79 6.67
C GLY A 304 5.49 -11.88 8.17
N ALA A 305 4.35 -11.35 8.64
CA ALA A 305 3.94 -11.48 10.03
C ALA A 305 3.69 -12.96 10.38
N SER A 306 4.49 -13.46 11.31
CA SER A 306 4.29 -14.76 11.93
C SER A 306 3.34 -14.70 13.11
N ARG A 307 3.12 -13.49 13.66
CA ARG A 307 2.27 -13.24 14.82
C ARG A 307 1.76 -11.80 14.81
N TYR A 308 0.56 -11.60 15.34
CA TYR A 308 0.07 -10.28 15.76
C TYR A 308 -0.15 -10.22 17.26
N ASN A 309 0.10 -9.06 17.85
CA ASN A 309 -0.16 -8.76 19.25
C ASN A 309 -1.16 -7.60 19.34
N LEU A 310 -2.28 -7.83 20.02
CA LEU A 310 -3.24 -6.79 20.38
C LEU A 310 -2.94 -6.32 21.80
N TYR A 311 -2.61 -5.05 21.93
CA TYR A 311 -2.48 -4.40 23.21
C TYR A 311 -3.74 -3.61 23.52
N ARG A 312 -4.17 -3.65 24.78
CA ARG A 312 -5.40 -3.02 25.26
C ARG A 312 -5.13 -2.19 26.50
N ARG A 313 -5.78 -1.04 26.59
CA ARG A 313 -5.91 -0.23 27.81
C ARG A 313 -7.39 -0.01 28.11
N VAL A 314 -7.75 -0.03 29.39
CA VAL A 314 -9.08 0.35 29.90
C VAL A 314 -8.99 1.71 30.57
N ASP A 315 -9.83 2.64 30.15
CA ASP A 315 -9.85 4.05 30.57
C ASP A 315 -8.43 4.66 30.57
N ASN A 316 -7.95 5.09 31.74
CA ASN A 316 -6.65 5.72 31.94
C ASN A 316 -5.57 4.75 32.48
N GLY A 317 -5.81 3.43 32.41
CA GLY A 317 -4.85 2.42 32.84
C GLY A 317 -3.61 2.31 31.95
N PRO A 318 -2.70 1.34 32.21
CA PRO A 318 -1.61 1.02 31.29
C PRO A 318 -2.12 0.22 30.08
N PHE A 319 -1.32 0.17 29.01
CA PHE A 319 -1.50 -0.82 27.95
C PHE A 319 -0.93 -2.16 28.39
N GLU A 320 -1.69 -3.22 28.15
CA GLU A 320 -1.30 -4.60 28.42
C GLU A 320 -1.45 -5.43 27.15
N LEU A 321 -0.57 -6.42 26.95
CA LEU A 321 -0.74 -7.40 25.89
C LEU A 321 -1.98 -8.24 26.20
N TRP A 322 -3.05 -8.03 25.43
CA TRP A 322 -4.35 -8.64 25.69
C TRP A 322 -4.55 -9.93 24.91
N MET A 323 -4.23 -9.90 23.61
CA MET A 323 -4.35 -11.07 22.73
C MET A 323 -3.11 -11.17 21.85
N PHE A 324 -2.82 -12.39 21.42
CA PHE A 324 -1.91 -12.62 20.33
C PHE A 324 -2.43 -13.73 19.42
N TRP A 325 -2.07 -13.64 18.14
CA TRP A 325 -2.46 -14.59 17.13
C TRP A 325 -1.22 -15.05 16.37
N ASN A 326 -0.83 -16.31 16.59
CA ASN A 326 0.28 -16.95 15.88
C ASN A 326 -0.20 -17.57 14.57
N ASN A 327 0.67 -17.56 13.55
CA ASN A 327 0.42 -18.12 12.23
C ASN A 327 -0.94 -17.68 11.65
N PRO A 328 -1.19 -16.36 11.55
CA PRO A 328 -2.40 -15.87 10.93
C PRO A 328 -2.45 -16.30 9.46
N PRO A 329 -3.66 -16.45 8.88
CA PRO A 329 -3.81 -16.76 7.46
C PRO A 329 -3.08 -15.73 6.59
N GLN A 330 -2.33 -16.20 5.60
CA GLN A 330 -1.49 -15.37 4.72
C GLN A 330 -2.24 -14.81 3.51
N GLU A 331 -3.35 -15.45 3.09
CA GLU A 331 -4.16 -15.05 1.93
C GLU A 331 -5.47 -14.35 2.32
N ALA A 332 -5.56 -13.91 3.58
CA ALA A 332 -6.76 -13.29 4.11
C ALA A 332 -6.95 -11.84 3.65
N GLY A 333 -8.21 -11.41 3.61
CA GLY A 333 -8.58 -10.01 3.52
C GLY A 333 -8.21 -9.25 4.79
N LEU A 334 -9.17 -8.61 5.45
CA LEU A 334 -8.89 -8.01 6.75
C LEU A 334 -8.68 -9.11 7.81
N LEU A 335 -7.77 -8.87 8.74
CA LEU A 335 -7.66 -9.65 9.96
C LEU A 335 -8.35 -8.91 11.09
N GLY A 336 -8.69 -9.61 12.16
CA GLY A 336 -9.31 -8.97 13.31
C GLY A 336 -9.11 -9.70 14.62
N PHE A 337 -9.24 -8.94 15.70
CA PHE A 337 -9.35 -9.46 17.05
C PHE A 337 -10.75 -9.17 17.59
N GLY A 338 -11.39 -10.17 18.20
CA GLY A 338 -12.63 -10.00 18.95
C GLY A 338 -12.37 -10.02 20.44
N ASP A 339 -12.52 -8.87 21.09
CA ASP A 339 -12.41 -8.68 22.53
C ASP A 339 -13.78 -8.82 23.21
N SER A 340 -14.02 -9.96 23.84
CA SER A 340 -15.25 -10.26 24.59
C SER A 340 -15.13 -9.86 26.07
N GLY A 341 -16.26 -9.69 26.76
CA GLY A 341 -16.29 -9.38 28.20
C GLY A 341 -16.02 -7.91 28.52
N VAL A 342 -16.09 -7.05 27.51
CA VAL A 342 -16.06 -5.59 27.65
C VAL A 342 -17.35 -5.05 28.28
N GLN A 343 -17.28 -3.90 28.93
CA GLN A 343 -18.40 -3.28 29.65
C GLN A 343 -18.68 -1.86 29.13
N GLU A 344 -19.96 -1.47 29.03
CA GLU A 344 -20.41 -0.19 28.42
C GLU A 344 -20.03 1.07 29.23
N ASN A 345 -19.67 0.90 30.50
CA ASN A 345 -19.21 1.99 31.38
C ASN A 345 -17.71 2.32 31.24
N HIS A 346 -16.96 1.53 30.47
CA HIS A 346 -15.53 1.71 30.27
C HIS A 346 -15.20 2.09 28.82
N THR A 347 -14.12 2.84 28.62
CA THR A 347 -13.54 3.09 27.30
C THR A 347 -12.35 2.17 27.08
N TYR A 348 -12.29 1.52 25.93
CA TYR A 348 -11.19 0.63 25.58
C TYR A 348 -10.36 1.26 24.47
N THR A 349 -9.04 1.34 24.67
CA THR A 349 -8.08 1.76 23.66
C THR A 349 -7.22 0.59 23.22
N TYR A 350 -6.98 0.45 21.92
CA TYR A 350 -6.19 -0.64 21.34
C TYR A 350 -5.10 -0.13 20.41
N TYR A 351 -3.98 -0.86 20.35
CA TYR A 351 -3.04 -0.82 19.23
C TYR A 351 -2.57 -2.24 18.90
N ILE A 352 -2.04 -2.42 17.70
CA ILE A 352 -1.56 -3.70 17.20
C ILE A 352 -0.10 -3.59 16.76
N THR A 353 0.66 -4.64 16.99
CA THR A 353 1.99 -4.86 16.40
C THR A 353 2.03 -6.21 15.68
N ALA A 354 2.96 -6.37 14.75
CA ALA A 354 3.25 -7.63 14.08
C ALA A 354 4.66 -8.12 14.47
N SER A 355 4.88 -9.44 14.49
CA SER A 355 6.20 -10.04 14.63
C SER A 355 6.67 -10.62 13.28
N VAL A 356 7.76 -10.09 12.74
CA VAL A 356 8.38 -10.50 11.48
C VAL A 356 9.79 -11.01 11.76
N GLY A 357 10.03 -12.31 11.53
CA GLY A 357 11.25 -12.96 11.97
C GLY A 357 11.44 -12.85 13.48
N ASN A 358 12.54 -12.23 13.92
CA ASN A 358 12.86 -12.02 15.35
C ASN A 358 12.52 -10.61 15.86
N ALA A 359 11.88 -9.76 15.03
CA ALA A 359 11.58 -8.37 15.37
C ALA A 359 10.08 -8.12 15.47
N GLU A 360 9.69 -7.17 16.32
CA GLU A 360 8.33 -6.65 16.43
C GLU A 360 8.25 -5.28 15.75
N THR A 361 7.18 -5.02 15.00
CA THR A 361 6.94 -3.72 14.35
C THR A 361 6.68 -2.64 15.39
N PRO A 362 6.87 -1.34 15.06
CA PRO A 362 6.26 -0.26 15.81
C PRO A 362 4.74 -0.46 16.01
N PRO A 363 4.16 0.09 17.10
CA PRO A 363 2.72 0.10 17.32
C PRO A 363 1.96 0.76 16.18
N SER A 364 0.78 0.22 15.85
CA SER A 364 -0.24 0.94 15.09
C SER A 364 -0.62 2.26 15.77
N GLU A 365 -1.30 3.14 15.05
CA GLU A 365 -2.08 4.18 15.72
C GLU A 365 -3.10 3.54 16.65
N SER A 366 -3.34 4.19 17.79
CA SER A 366 -4.28 3.68 18.79
C SER A 366 -5.70 4.12 18.46
N VAL A 367 -6.65 3.19 18.55
CA VAL A 367 -8.09 3.49 18.40
C VAL A 367 -8.80 3.31 19.72
N SER A 368 -9.79 4.14 20.00
CA SER A 368 -10.60 4.04 21.22
C SER A 368 -12.09 3.88 20.89
N LEU A 369 -12.75 3.03 21.66
CA LEU A 369 -14.20 2.84 21.58
C LEU A 369 -14.78 2.64 22.98
N ARG A 370 -15.86 3.35 23.27
CA ARG A 370 -16.74 3.04 24.40
C ARG A 370 -17.86 2.13 23.89
N PRO A 371 -18.03 0.91 24.43
CA PRO A 371 -18.99 -0.04 23.87
C PRO A 371 -20.43 0.48 23.90
N VAL A 372 -21.15 0.29 22.81
CA VAL A 372 -22.60 0.49 22.69
C VAL A 372 -23.15 -0.70 21.93
N PHE A 373 -23.86 -1.61 22.59
CA PHE A 373 -24.32 -2.83 21.93
C PHE A 373 -25.72 -2.68 21.36
N LEU A 374 -25.87 -3.06 20.09
CA LEU A 374 -27.19 -3.38 19.54
C LEU A 374 -27.70 -4.72 20.11
N PRO A 375 -29.01 -4.87 20.32
CA PRO A 375 -29.63 -6.11 20.82
C PRO A 375 -29.50 -7.29 19.85
N PRO A 376 -29.44 -8.54 20.33
CA PRO A 376 -29.38 -9.72 19.49
C PRO A 376 -30.69 -9.94 18.72
N ILE A 377 -30.56 -10.57 17.55
CA ILE A 377 -31.65 -10.82 16.60
C ILE A 377 -31.97 -12.32 16.60
N HIS A 378 -33.24 -12.66 16.79
CA HIS A 378 -33.70 -14.04 16.88
C HIS A 378 -34.75 -14.35 15.83
N LEU A 379 -34.70 -15.56 15.29
CA LEU A 379 -35.63 -16.03 14.27
C LEU A 379 -37.08 -16.02 14.77
N VAL A 380 -38.01 -15.61 13.90
CA VAL A 380 -39.44 -15.84 14.10
C VAL A 380 -40.03 -16.62 12.92
N ASN A 381 -39.84 -16.18 11.68
CA ASN A 381 -40.38 -16.84 10.50
C ASN A 381 -39.60 -16.46 9.21
N PRO A 382 -39.48 -17.34 8.20
CA PRO A 382 -39.78 -18.77 8.22
C PRO A 382 -38.89 -19.54 9.22
N PRO A 383 -39.38 -20.64 9.84
CA PRO A 383 -38.53 -21.50 10.66
C PRO A 383 -37.31 -21.98 9.86
N ASP A 384 -36.18 -22.16 10.55
CA ASP A 384 -34.96 -22.65 9.93
C ASP A 384 -35.17 -24.07 9.37
N GLY A 385 -34.74 -24.29 8.12
CA GLY A 385 -34.97 -25.52 7.36
C GLY A 385 -36.40 -25.70 6.85
N ALA A 386 -37.27 -24.68 6.90
CA ALA A 386 -38.65 -24.81 6.42
C ALA A 386 -38.73 -25.06 4.91
N THR A 387 -39.76 -25.79 4.48
CA THR A 387 -40.15 -25.91 3.07
C THR A 387 -41.40 -25.07 2.81
N ILE A 388 -41.35 -24.15 1.86
CA ILE A 388 -42.43 -23.21 1.55
C ILE A 388 -42.82 -23.27 0.07
N SER A 389 -44.08 -23.01 -0.24
CA SER A 389 -44.63 -23.02 -1.60
C SER A 389 -45.11 -21.64 -2.09
N SER A 390 -44.90 -20.60 -1.28
CA SER A 390 -45.23 -19.21 -1.59
C SER A 390 -44.14 -18.29 -1.04
N PRO A 391 -43.90 -17.12 -1.67
CA PRO A 391 -42.93 -16.15 -1.16
C PRO A 391 -43.16 -15.86 0.33
N PRO A 392 -42.12 -15.92 1.18
CA PRO A 392 -42.28 -15.77 2.62
C PRO A 392 -42.44 -14.30 3.01
N THR A 393 -42.96 -14.09 4.21
CA THR A 393 -42.68 -12.86 4.96
C THR A 393 -41.68 -13.21 6.04
N PHE A 394 -40.49 -12.60 5.97
CA PHE A 394 -39.44 -12.76 6.96
C PHE A 394 -39.81 -11.98 8.20
N SER A 395 -39.63 -12.57 9.37
CA SER A 395 -39.77 -11.88 10.64
C SER A 395 -38.77 -12.38 11.66
N TRP A 396 -38.39 -11.47 12.54
CA TRP A 396 -37.41 -11.68 13.61
C TRP A 396 -37.82 -10.88 14.84
N ASN A 397 -37.30 -11.28 15.99
CA ASN A 397 -37.42 -10.55 17.24
C ASN A 397 -36.08 -9.93 17.62
N ILE A 398 -36.13 -8.77 18.27
CA ILE A 398 -34.97 -8.04 18.76
C ILE A 398 -35.06 -8.01 20.29
N ALA A 399 -34.15 -8.72 20.96
CA ALA A 399 -34.21 -8.87 22.42
C ALA A 399 -33.45 -7.75 23.14
N GLY A 400 -34.07 -6.58 23.27
CA GLY A 400 -33.56 -5.46 24.06
C GLY A 400 -33.85 -4.09 23.45
N ASN A 401 -33.37 -3.05 24.12
CA ASN A 401 -33.52 -1.67 23.65
C ASN A 401 -32.41 -1.32 22.64
N VAL A 402 -32.78 -0.53 21.64
CA VAL A 402 -31.86 0.03 20.65
C VAL A 402 -31.50 1.44 21.11
N ASN A 403 -30.23 1.64 21.48
CA ASN A 403 -29.76 2.88 22.12
C ASN A 403 -28.73 3.64 21.25
N THR A 404 -28.88 3.61 19.94
CA THR A 404 -28.04 4.37 18.99
C THR A 404 -28.88 5.45 18.28
N PRO A 405 -28.32 6.65 18.03
CA PRO A 405 -29.03 7.74 17.36
C PRO A 405 -29.69 7.36 16.02
N LEU A 406 -29.00 6.53 15.24
CA LEU A 406 -29.48 6.04 13.95
C LEU A 406 -29.22 4.53 13.88
N VAL A 407 -30.19 3.80 13.34
CA VAL A 407 -30.05 2.38 13.00
C VAL A 407 -30.52 2.13 11.58
N LEU A 408 -29.78 1.32 10.83
CA LEU A 408 -30.23 0.75 9.57
C LEU A 408 -30.48 -0.75 9.77
N THR A 409 -31.59 -1.24 9.25
CA THR A 409 -31.92 -2.67 9.20
C THR A 409 -31.70 -3.18 7.78
N TYR A 410 -30.93 -4.26 7.66
CA TYR A 410 -30.67 -4.95 6.40
C TYR A 410 -31.12 -6.40 6.48
N LEU A 411 -31.81 -6.86 5.44
CA LEU A 411 -32.17 -8.25 5.18
C LEU A 411 -31.47 -8.69 3.89
N ASP A 412 -30.77 -9.82 3.93
CA ASP A 412 -30.17 -10.44 2.76
C ASP A 412 -30.79 -11.80 2.51
N VAL A 413 -30.97 -12.15 1.23
CA VAL A 413 -31.46 -13.47 0.79
C VAL A 413 -30.55 -13.98 -0.32
N TYR A 414 -29.90 -15.11 -0.07
CA TYR A 414 -28.94 -15.75 -0.94
C TYR A 414 -29.47 -17.09 -1.44
N ASP A 415 -29.44 -17.30 -2.75
CA ASP A 415 -29.79 -18.58 -3.38
C ASP A 415 -28.56 -19.50 -3.35
N VAL A 416 -28.53 -20.37 -2.34
CA VAL A 416 -27.43 -21.30 -2.05
C VAL A 416 -27.21 -22.25 -3.22
N THR A 417 -28.31 -22.69 -3.83
CA THR A 417 -28.26 -23.64 -4.96
C THR A 417 -27.60 -23.05 -6.19
N SER A 418 -27.82 -21.77 -6.47
CA SER A 418 -27.23 -21.08 -7.61
C SER A 418 -25.90 -20.38 -7.32
N GLY A 419 -25.56 -20.20 -6.04
CA GLY A 419 -24.40 -19.43 -5.59
C GLY A 419 -24.52 -17.93 -5.89
N ARG A 420 -25.73 -17.35 -5.79
CA ARG A 420 -25.98 -15.93 -6.10
C ARG A 420 -26.94 -15.28 -5.11
N TYR A 421 -26.77 -13.98 -4.88
CA TYR A 421 -27.77 -13.19 -4.17
C TYR A 421 -29.10 -13.18 -4.93
N SER A 422 -30.18 -13.48 -4.21
CA SER A 422 -31.53 -13.44 -4.74
C SER A 422 -32.16 -12.06 -4.51
N TRP A 423 -31.92 -11.47 -3.33
CA TRP A 423 -32.50 -10.20 -2.92
C TRP A 423 -31.76 -9.62 -1.70
N TRP A 424 -31.81 -8.30 -1.53
CA TRP A 424 -31.45 -7.62 -0.30
C TRP A 424 -32.39 -6.44 -0.11
N TYR A 425 -32.65 -6.06 1.14
CA TYR A 425 -33.53 -4.95 1.48
C TYR A 425 -32.96 -4.18 2.67
N GLY A 426 -32.79 -2.87 2.51
CA GLY A 426 -32.26 -1.98 3.54
C GLY A 426 -33.24 -0.85 3.86
N VAL A 427 -33.43 -0.54 5.13
CA VAL A 427 -34.28 0.58 5.57
C VAL A 427 -33.70 1.29 6.79
N GLU A 428 -33.95 2.58 6.89
CA GLU A 428 -33.68 3.34 8.11
C GLU A 428 -34.71 3.01 9.20
N GLY A 429 -34.21 2.79 10.41
CA GLY A 429 -34.99 2.40 11.56
C GLY A 429 -34.89 0.90 11.87
N VAL A 430 -35.56 0.51 12.95
CA VAL A 430 -35.60 -0.86 13.44
C VAL A 430 -36.92 -1.48 12.99
N ILE A 431 -36.85 -2.39 12.04
CA ILE A 431 -38.00 -3.19 11.61
C ILE A 431 -37.81 -4.66 12.00
N THR A 432 -38.92 -5.40 12.05
CA THR A 432 -38.94 -6.81 12.50
C THR A 432 -39.66 -7.75 11.54
N GLN A 433 -40.13 -7.22 10.41
CA GLN A 433 -40.88 -7.99 9.43
C GLN A 433 -40.76 -7.37 8.03
N VAL A 434 -40.49 -8.21 7.03
CA VAL A 434 -40.34 -7.81 5.62
C VAL A 434 -40.95 -8.88 4.69
N PRO A 435 -42.00 -8.56 3.92
CA PRO A 435 -42.48 -9.44 2.86
C PRO A 435 -41.43 -9.60 1.76
N TYR A 436 -41.20 -10.81 1.26
CA TYR A 436 -40.26 -11.02 0.15
C TYR A 436 -40.65 -10.16 -1.07
N ASN A 437 -39.65 -9.50 -1.66
CA ASN A 437 -39.84 -8.65 -2.84
C ASN A 437 -40.76 -7.44 -2.59
N CYS A 438 -40.81 -6.90 -1.38
CA CYS A 438 -41.69 -5.76 -1.06
C CYS A 438 -41.36 -4.47 -1.84
N ASP A 439 -40.15 -4.36 -2.37
CA ASP A 439 -39.66 -3.25 -3.19
C ASP A 439 -39.67 -3.54 -4.70
N GLY A 440 -40.02 -4.76 -5.10
CA GLY A 440 -40.08 -5.19 -6.50
C GLY A 440 -38.73 -5.50 -7.15
N THR A 441 -37.62 -5.58 -6.39
CA THR A 441 -36.27 -5.78 -6.93
C THR A 441 -35.75 -7.21 -6.82
N ALA A 442 -36.45 -8.10 -6.10
CA ALA A 442 -36.02 -9.47 -5.88
C ALA A 442 -36.08 -10.32 -7.16
N SER A 443 -35.09 -11.20 -7.32
CA SER A 443 -35.20 -12.29 -8.30
C SER A 443 -36.34 -13.24 -7.91
N PRO A 444 -37.10 -13.83 -8.85
CA PRO A 444 -38.11 -14.81 -8.48
C PRO A 444 -37.50 -16.06 -7.80
N LEU A 445 -38.12 -16.52 -6.72
CA LEU A 445 -37.76 -17.79 -6.08
C LEU A 445 -37.98 -18.95 -7.06
N LYS A 446 -37.05 -19.90 -7.06
CA LYS A 446 -37.02 -21.03 -7.99
C LYS A 446 -37.37 -22.31 -7.27
N LYS A 447 -38.25 -23.09 -7.88
CA LYS A 447 -38.65 -24.40 -7.36
C LYS A 447 -37.43 -25.32 -7.20
N ASN A 448 -37.39 -26.04 -6.09
CA ASN A 448 -36.30 -26.92 -5.64
C ASN A 448 -34.98 -26.22 -5.33
N HIS A 449 -34.99 -24.91 -5.11
CA HIS A 449 -33.81 -24.18 -4.61
C HIS A 449 -33.88 -24.02 -3.09
N GLU A 450 -32.70 -24.01 -2.49
CA GLU A 450 -32.45 -23.66 -1.10
C GLU A 450 -31.93 -22.22 -1.01
N TYR A 451 -32.45 -21.50 -0.02
CA TYR A 451 -32.14 -20.10 0.23
C TYR A 451 -31.66 -19.91 1.65
N ALA A 452 -30.54 -19.20 1.79
CA ALA A 452 -30.05 -18.69 3.06
C ALA A 452 -30.52 -17.23 3.22
N TRP A 453 -30.80 -16.81 4.45
CA TRP A 453 -31.11 -15.43 4.75
C TRP A 453 -30.67 -15.05 6.16
N TRP A 454 -30.39 -13.77 6.35
CA TRP A 454 -29.96 -13.22 7.63
C TRP A 454 -30.33 -11.74 7.72
N VAL A 455 -30.27 -11.20 8.93
CA VAL A 455 -30.59 -9.81 9.24
C VAL A 455 -29.41 -9.17 9.95
N THR A 456 -29.11 -7.95 9.55
CA THR A 456 -28.06 -7.12 10.15
C THR A 456 -28.64 -5.79 10.60
N LEU A 457 -28.30 -5.36 11.82
CA LEU A 457 -28.55 -4.01 12.31
C LEU A 457 -27.23 -3.24 12.36
N PHE A 458 -27.19 -2.06 11.76
CA PHE A 458 -26.05 -1.14 11.77
C PHE A 458 -26.38 0.08 12.63
N GLY A 459 -25.60 0.32 13.69
CA GLY A 459 -25.83 1.39 14.67
C GLY A 459 -24.79 2.50 14.58
N TYR A 460 -25.25 3.71 14.29
CA TYR A 460 -24.40 4.88 14.07
C TYR A 460 -24.45 5.82 15.28
N ASP A 461 -23.32 6.46 15.57
CA ASP A 461 -23.25 7.53 16.56
C ASP A 461 -23.79 8.87 16.02
N SER A 462 -23.81 9.90 16.87
CA SER A 462 -24.33 11.22 16.51
C SER A 462 -23.51 11.96 15.45
N SER A 463 -22.30 11.49 15.14
CA SER A 463 -21.47 12.02 14.06
C SER A 463 -21.71 11.32 12.73
N GLY A 464 -22.57 10.30 12.70
CA GLY A 464 -22.83 9.46 11.53
C GLY A 464 -21.79 8.36 11.35
N LYS A 465 -20.94 8.08 12.35
CA LYS A 465 -19.96 6.99 12.29
C LYS A 465 -20.62 5.69 12.75
N LEU A 466 -20.43 4.61 11.98
CA LEU A 466 -20.87 3.27 12.37
C LEU A 466 -20.02 2.75 13.55
N VAL A 467 -20.67 2.42 14.66
CA VAL A 467 -20.00 2.04 15.92
C VAL A 467 -20.49 0.70 16.49
N SER A 468 -21.61 0.17 16.00
CA SER A 468 -22.19 -1.08 16.47
C SER A 468 -22.81 -1.88 15.33
N ILE A 469 -22.67 -3.20 15.39
CA ILE A 469 -23.34 -4.13 14.46
C ILE A 469 -24.02 -5.24 15.27
N SER A 470 -25.25 -5.59 14.92
CA SER A 470 -25.90 -6.82 15.40
C SER A 470 -26.19 -7.75 14.24
N TRP A 471 -25.70 -8.98 14.34
CA TRP A 471 -25.92 -10.04 13.36
C TRP A 471 -26.90 -11.07 13.91
N SER A 472 -27.86 -11.48 13.08
CA SER A 472 -28.61 -12.70 13.32
C SER A 472 -27.76 -13.95 13.11
N ASP A 473 -28.37 -15.11 13.31
CA ASP A 473 -27.86 -16.35 12.70
C ASP A 473 -28.17 -16.38 11.20
N GLU A 474 -27.56 -17.31 10.48
CA GLU A 474 -27.96 -17.66 9.11
C GLU A 474 -29.09 -18.70 9.19
N TRP A 475 -30.19 -18.45 8.47
CA TRP A 475 -31.35 -19.34 8.43
C TRP A 475 -31.64 -19.79 7.01
N HIS A 476 -32.14 -21.00 6.86
CA HIS A 476 -32.37 -21.65 5.57
C HIS A 476 -33.84 -21.96 5.33
N PHE A 477 -34.27 -21.91 4.07
CA PHE A 477 -35.54 -22.48 3.63
C PHE A 477 -35.46 -23.03 2.19
N SER A 478 -36.30 -24.03 1.89
CA SER A 478 -36.44 -24.59 0.54
C SER A 478 -37.74 -24.11 -0.12
N TYR A 479 -37.70 -23.77 -1.41
CA TYR A 479 -38.86 -23.32 -2.18
C TYR A 479 -39.40 -24.44 -3.10
N GLN A 480 -40.70 -24.76 -3.05
CA GLN A 480 -41.34 -25.87 -3.78
C GLN A 480 -42.51 -25.48 -4.70
#